data_AF-A0A7L2UZE3-F1
#
_entry.id   AF-A0A7L2UZE3-F1
#
_cell.length_a   1.000
_cell.length_b   1.000
_cell.length_c   1.000
_cell.angle_alpha   90.00
_cell.angle_beta   90.00
_cell.angle_gamma   90.00
#
_symmetry.space_group_name_H-M   'P 1'
#
loop_
_entity.id
_entity.type
_entity.pdbx_description
1 polymer ?
#
loop_
_entity_poly.entity_id
_entity_poly.type
_entity_poly.pdbx_seq_one_letter_code
_entity_poly.pdbx_strand_id
1 'polypeptide(L)'
;AVKEGVLEKRSDGLLQLWKKKRCILTEEGLLLIPPKQQPPPQQQPPPPLPAEPAAKIKELHFSNMKTVDCVERKGKYVYFTVVMAEGKEIDFRCAQE
;
A
#
# COMPACT_ATOMS: atom_id res chain seq x y z
N ALA A 1 -16.84 4.93 -0.84
CA ALA A 1 -15.80 4.02 -0.32
C ALA A 1 -16.47 3.00 0.58
N VAL A 2 -16.15 1.71 0.41
CA VAL A 2 -16.77 0.60 1.13
C VAL A 2 -16.09 0.38 2.49
N LYS A 3 -14.76 0.45 2.53
CA LYS A 3 -13.97 0.36 3.77
C LYS A 3 -12.68 1.15 3.61
N GLU A 4 -12.22 1.74 4.71
CA GLU A 4 -10.90 2.35 4.79
C GLU A 4 -10.10 1.64 5.88
N GLY A 5 -8.78 1.50 5.68
CA GLY A 5 -7.91 0.91 6.68
C GLY A 5 -6.43 1.07 6.35
N VAL A 6 -5.58 0.57 7.25
CA VAL A 6 -4.12 0.53 7.03
C VAL A 6 -3.73 -0.89 6.67
N LEU A 7 -3.09 -1.06 5.52
CA LEU A 7 -2.43 -2.30 5.13
C LEU A 7 -0.91 -2.07 5.04
N GLU A 8 -0.14 -3.10 5.32
CA GLU A 8 1.29 -3.13 5.02
C GLU A 8 1.51 -3.92 3.75
N LYS A 9 2.06 -3.28 2.71
CA LYS A 9 2.39 -3.92 1.43
C LYS A 9 3.85 -4.35 1.43
N ARG A 10 4.14 -5.57 0.99
CA ARG A 10 5.52 -6.05 0.77
C ARG A 10 6.16 -5.35 -0.44
N SER A 11 7.42 -4.93 -0.30
CA SER A 11 8.22 -4.42 -1.42
C SER A 11 8.83 -5.56 -2.22
N ASP A 12 8.99 -5.36 -3.52
CA ASP A 12 9.71 -6.23 -4.45
C ASP A 12 11.25 -6.13 -4.35
N GLY A 13 11.77 -5.16 -3.59
CA GLY A 13 13.21 -4.98 -3.40
C GLY A 13 13.87 -6.11 -2.59
N LEU A 14 15.21 -6.14 -2.59
CA LEU A 14 16.05 -7.16 -1.94
C LEU A 14 15.66 -7.44 -0.48
N LEU A 15 15.31 -6.40 0.28
CA LEU A 15 14.98 -6.52 1.71
C LEU A 15 13.53 -6.93 1.99
N GLN A 16 12.66 -6.99 0.98
CA GLN A 16 11.26 -7.45 1.12
C GLN A 16 10.50 -6.79 2.28
N LEU A 17 10.70 -5.47 2.45
CA LEU A 17 10.17 -4.71 3.59
C LEU A 17 8.65 -4.51 3.47
N TRP A 18 7.98 -4.50 4.62
CA TRP A 18 6.57 -4.17 4.77
C TRP A 18 6.39 -2.66 4.92
N LYS A 19 5.67 -2.02 4.00
CA LYS A 19 5.44 -0.57 4.02
C LYS A 19 3.97 -0.28 4.26
N LYS A 20 3.67 0.49 5.31
CA LYS A 20 2.31 0.97 5.61
C LYS A 20 1.76 1.81 4.45
N LYS A 21 0.51 1.56 4.12
CA LYS A 21 -0.31 2.28 3.14
C LYS A 21 -1.68 2.52 3.76
N ARG A 22 -2.18 3.74 3.60
CA ARG A 22 -3.60 4.02 3.83
C ARG A 22 -4.33 3.49 2.60
N CYS A 23 -5.25 2.57 2.83
CA CYS A 23 -5.94 1.87 1.77
C CYS A 23 -7.43 2.19 1.83
N ILE A 24 -8.00 2.48 0.66
CA ILE A 24 -9.44 2.73 0.52
C ILE A 24 -9.99 1.70 -0.44
N LEU A 25 -10.89 0.86 0.04
CA LEU A 25 -11.67 -0.06 -0.77
C LEU A 25 -12.82 0.72 -1.40
N THR A 26 -12.88 0.73 -2.71
CA THR A 26 -13.97 1.29 -3.51
C THR A 26 -14.79 0.16 -4.13
N GLU A 27 -15.83 0.50 -4.88
CA GLU A 27 -16.59 -0.50 -5.65
C GLU A 27 -15.79 -1.05 -6.83
N GLU A 28 -14.81 -0.27 -7.32
CA GLU A 28 -14.02 -0.58 -8.51
C GLU A 28 -12.66 -1.21 -8.21
N GLY A 29 -12.13 -1.01 -6.99
CA GLY A 29 -10.78 -1.41 -6.67
C GLY A 29 -10.28 -1.06 -5.27
N LEU A 30 -8.96 -1.13 -5.12
CA LEU A 30 -8.23 -0.77 -3.92
C LEU A 30 -7.25 0.37 -4.21
N LEU A 31 -7.48 1.52 -3.59
CA LEU A 31 -6.57 2.66 -3.64
C LEU A 31 -5.48 2.51 -2.58
N LEU A 32 -4.22 2.61 -2.99
CA LEU A 32 -3.03 2.60 -2.14
C LEU A 32 -2.47 4.02 -2.03
N ILE A 33 -2.76 4.69 -0.92
CA ILE A 33 -2.33 6.05 -0.66
C ILE A 33 -1.02 6.00 0.13
N PRO A 34 0.09 6.53 -0.41
CA PRO A 34 1.33 6.66 0.35
C PRO A 34 1.14 7.65 1.50
N PRO A 35 1.87 7.48 2.61
CA PRO A 35 1.89 8.50 3.65
C PRO A 35 2.31 9.83 3.02
N LYS A 36 1.54 10.91 3.25
CA LYS A 36 1.98 12.26 2.91
C LYS A 36 3.28 12.48 3.69
N GLN A 37 4.41 12.64 2.99
CA GLN A 37 5.59 13.24 3.60
C GLN A 37 5.16 14.67 3.96
N GLN A 38 4.76 14.90 5.22
CA GLN A 38 4.65 16.27 5.70
C GLN A 38 6.08 16.82 5.66
N PRO A 39 6.34 17.93 4.94
CA PRO A 39 7.60 18.62 5.15
C PRO A 39 7.69 18.96 6.64
N PRO A 40 8.86 18.80 7.27
CA PRO A 40 9.05 19.25 8.65
C PRO A 40 8.61 20.73 8.75
N PRO A 41 8.03 21.17 9.88
CA PRO A 41 7.66 22.57 10.06
C PRO A 41 8.90 23.45 9.86
N GLN A 42 8.99 24.09 8.68
CA GLN A 42 10.09 24.95 8.29
C GLN A 42 9.91 26.32 8.95
N GLN A 43 10.82 26.68 9.85
CA GLN A 43 11.02 28.06 10.29
C GLN A 43 11.94 28.87 9.37
N GLN A 44 12.48 28.31 8.28
CA GLN A 44 13.29 29.04 7.29
C GLN A 44 13.12 28.45 5.88
N PRO A 45 13.19 29.28 4.81
CA PRO A 45 13.09 28.79 3.44
C PRO A 45 14.26 27.84 3.14
N PRO A 46 14.00 26.61 2.68
CA PRO A 46 15.05 25.64 2.40
C PRO A 46 15.79 26.02 1.10
N PRO A 47 17.09 25.68 0.98
CA PRO A 47 17.77 25.70 -0.32
C PRO A 47 17.07 24.73 -1.28
N PRO A 48 17.16 24.94 -2.61
CA PRO A 48 16.51 24.08 -3.60
C PRO A 48 17.16 22.69 -3.58
N LEU A 49 16.65 21.81 -2.72
CA LEU A 49 16.92 20.38 -2.78
C LEU A 49 16.05 19.76 -3.89
N PRO A 50 16.55 18.75 -4.61
CA PRO A 50 15.73 18.04 -5.60
C PRO A 50 14.52 17.44 -4.88
N ALA A 51 13.33 17.88 -5.28
CA ALA A 51 12.07 17.37 -4.75
C ALA A 51 12.03 15.84 -4.94
N GLU A 52 11.96 15.08 -3.84
CA GLU A 52 11.70 13.65 -3.95
C GLU A 52 10.38 13.45 -4.71
N PRO A 53 10.32 12.55 -5.70
CA PRO A 53 9.12 12.37 -6.50
C PRO A 53 7.97 11.98 -5.58
N ALA A 54 6.95 12.84 -5.52
CA ALA A 54 5.73 12.58 -4.79
C ALA A 54 5.20 11.20 -5.17
N ALA A 55 5.16 10.29 -4.20
CA ALA A 55 4.67 8.94 -4.44
C ALA A 55 3.23 9.03 -4.93
N LYS A 56 2.98 8.64 -6.18
CA LYS A 56 1.65 8.69 -6.78
C LYS A 56 0.74 7.68 -6.09
N ILE A 57 -0.53 8.06 -5.90
CA ILE A 57 -1.58 7.12 -5.48
C ILE A 57 -1.65 6.02 -6.55
N LYS A 58 -1.69 4.77 -6.10
CA LYS A 58 -1.80 3.61 -6.99
C LYS A 58 -3.14 2.93 -6.78
N GLU A 59 -3.87 2.70 -7.85
CA GLU A 59 -5.13 1.97 -7.83
C GLU A 59 -4.92 0.55 -8.35
N LEU A 60 -5.47 -0.43 -7.62
CA LEU A 60 -5.58 -1.80 -8.06
C LEU A 60 -7.04 -2.05 -8.41
N HIS A 61 -7.39 -2.02 -9.70
CA HIS A 61 -8.75 -2.29 -10.17
C HIS A 61 -9.10 -3.77 -10.04
N PHE A 62 -10.33 -4.07 -9.61
CA PHE A 62 -10.84 -5.45 -9.54
C PHE A 62 -10.93 -6.12 -10.90
N SER A 63 -11.18 -5.36 -11.97
CA SER A 63 -11.14 -5.88 -13.35
C SER A 63 -9.77 -6.47 -13.72
N ASN A 64 -8.71 -6.04 -13.03
CA ASN A 64 -7.34 -6.49 -13.24
C ASN A 64 -6.88 -7.45 -12.14
N MET A 65 -7.74 -7.85 -11.21
CA MET A 65 -7.44 -8.84 -10.18
C MET A 65 -7.96 -10.21 -10.61
N LYS A 66 -7.14 -11.24 -10.40
CA LYS A 66 -7.50 -12.63 -10.66
C LYS A 66 -8.04 -13.31 -9.41
N THR A 67 -7.36 -13.14 -8.27
CA THR A 67 -7.77 -13.70 -6.99
C THR A 67 -7.18 -12.90 -5.83
N VAL A 68 -7.75 -13.09 -4.64
CA VAL A 68 -7.22 -12.65 -3.35
C VAL A 68 -7.17 -13.88 -2.44
N ASP A 69 -5.96 -14.32 -2.10
CA ASP A 69 -5.77 -15.54 -1.33
C ASP A 69 -5.34 -15.21 0.10
N CYS A 70 -6.04 -15.74 1.10
CA CYS A 70 -5.62 -15.66 2.48
C CYS A 70 -4.54 -16.72 2.74
N VAL A 71 -3.32 -16.29 3.02
CA VAL A 71 -2.16 -17.18 3.09
C VAL A 71 -1.96 -17.71 4.51
N GLU A 72 -1.99 -16.82 5.51
CA GLU A 72 -1.64 -17.18 6.89
C GLU A 72 -2.30 -16.24 7.89
N ARG A 73 -2.63 -16.77 9.07
CA ARG A 73 -2.92 -15.98 10.27
C ARG A 73 -1.87 -16.31 11.32
N LYS A 74 -1.01 -15.34 11.64
CA LYS A 74 0.12 -15.55 12.54
C LYS A 74 0.27 -14.41 13.52
N GLY A 75 0.18 -14.74 14.80
CA GLY A 75 0.24 -13.76 15.88
C GLY A 75 -0.85 -12.71 15.69
N LYS A 76 -0.45 -11.43 15.65
CA LYS A 76 -1.37 -10.31 15.47
C LYS A 76 -1.67 -9.94 14.02
N TYR A 77 -1.20 -10.71 13.04
CA TYR A 77 -1.30 -10.34 11.62
C TYR A 77 -2.04 -11.38 10.79
N VAL A 78 -2.85 -10.89 9.87
CA VAL A 78 -3.43 -11.66 8.75
C VAL A 78 -2.64 -11.30 7.49
N TYR A 79 -2.23 -12.33 6.74
CA TYR A 79 -1.44 -12.21 5.52
C TYR A 79 -2.28 -12.67 4.33
N PHE A 80 -2.24 -11.90 3.24
CA PHE A 80 -2.96 -12.21 2.02
C PHE A 80 -2.21 -11.71 0.80
N THR A 81 -2.44 -12.37 -0.32
CA THR A 81 -1.80 -12.06 -1.60
C THR A 81 -2.88 -11.72 -2.61
N VAL A 82 -2.69 -10.60 -3.32
CA VAL A 82 -3.52 -10.21 -4.47
C VAL A 82 -2.77 -10.61 -5.73
N VAL A 83 -3.38 -11.47 -6.54
CA VAL A 83 -2.82 -11.88 -7.83
C VAL A 83 -3.49 -11.05 -8.92
N MET A 84 -2.71 -10.29 -9.67
CA MET A 84 -3.18 -9.49 -10.80
C MET A 84 -3.32 -10.34 -12.06
N ALA A 85 -4.14 -9.89 -13.01
CA ALA A 85 -4.38 -10.57 -14.28
C ALA A 85 -3.11 -10.75 -15.12
N GLU A 86 -2.15 -9.82 -14.99
CA GLU A 86 -0.81 -9.89 -15.61
C GLU A 86 0.14 -10.91 -14.94
N GLY A 87 -0.34 -11.66 -13.94
CA GLY A 87 0.46 -12.63 -13.18
C GLY A 87 1.27 -12.01 -12.04
N LYS A 88 1.21 -10.69 -11.85
CA LYS A 88 1.89 -10.01 -10.75
C LYS A 88 1.21 -10.31 -9.41
N GLU A 89 2.00 -10.75 -8.44
CA GLU A 89 1.55 -10.96 -7.07
C GLU A 89 1.92 -9.78 -6.17
N ILE A 90 1.00 -9.41 -5.27
CA ILE A 90 1.21 -8.33 -4.30
C ILE A 90 0.80 -8.81 -2.92
N ASP A 91 1.76 -8.93 -2.02
CA ASP A 91 1.48 -9.34 -0.65
C ASP A 91 1.15 -8.16 0.24
N PHE A 92 0.13 -8.39 1.05
CA PHE A 92 -0.32 -7.49 2.08
C PHE A 92 -0.40 -8.22 3.41
N ARG A 93 -0.28 -7.43 4.49
CA ARG A 93 -0.71 -7.87 5.82
C ARG A 93 -1.41 -6.74 6.55
N CYS A 94 -2.28 -7.10 7.47
CA CYS A 94 -2.93 -6.16 8.39
C CYS A 94 -3.00 -6.76 9.80
N ALA A 95 -3.21 -5.89 10.78
CA ALA A 95 -3.50 -6.37 12.13
C ALA A 95 -4.81 -7.17 12.10
N GLN A 96 -4.84 -8.27 12.84
CA GLN A 96 -6.06 -9.00 13.13
C GLN A 96 -6.89 -8.15 14.10
N GLU A 97 -8.07 -7.70 13.65
CA GLU A 97 -9.11 -7.10 14.51
C GLU A 97 -9.65 -8.13 15.50
#